data_AF-X5S5F5-F1
#
_entry.id   AF-X5S5F5-F1
#
_cell.length_a   1.000
_cell.length_b   1.000
_cell.length_c   1.000
_cell.angle_alpha   90.00
_cell.angle_beta   90.00
_cell.angle_gamma   90.00
#
_symmetry.space_group_name_H-M   'P 1'
#
loop_
_entity.id
_entity.type
_entity.pdbx_description
1 polymer ?
#
loop_
_entity_poly.entity_id
_entity_poly.type
_entity_poly.pdbx_seq_one_letter_code
_entity_poly.pdbx_strand_id
1 'polypeptide(L)' 'MADALIAELRATVKALKQLLSTLDKEKLRSLMDALPTDIAAGSAEMVMLVHLTREIDARGDALGQVINFPTR' A
#
# COMPACT_ATOMS: atom_id res chain seq x y z
N MET A 1 14.10 -21.18 -9.11
CA MET A 1 14.01 -19.85 -9.77
C MET A 1 12.82 -19.05 -9.27
N ALA A 2 11.61 -19.61 -9.25
CA ALA A 2 10.43 -18.93 -8.68
C ALA A 2 10.59 -18.56 -7.19
N ASP A 3 11.21 -19.42 -6.37
CA ASP A 3 11.39 -19.15 -4.94
C ASP A 3 12.29 -17.95 -4.65
N ALA A 4 13.32 -17.73 -5.46
CA ALA A 4 14.20 -16.57 -5.34
C ALA A 4 13.46 -15.27 -5.66
N LEU A 5 12.64 -15.28 -6.72
CA LEU A 5 11.79 -14.15 -7.09
C LEU A 5 10.73 -13.87 -6.01
N ILE A 6 10.13 -14.91 -5.42
CA ILE A 6 9.18 -14.77 -4.31
C ILE A 6 9.86 -14.20 -3.06
N ALA A 7 11.08 -14.63 -2.75
CA ALA A 7 11.85 -14.12 -1.63
C ALA A 7 12.20 -12.63 -1.82
N GLU A 8 12.61 -12.25 -3.03
CA GLU A 8 12.89 -10.86 -3.39
C GLU A 8 11.63 -9.99 -3.29
N LEU A 9 10.49 -10.48 -3.80
CA LEU A 9 9.21 -9.79 -3.67
C LEU A 9 8.82 -9.58 -2.20
N ARG A 10 9.01 -10.59 -1.35
CA ARG A 10 8.75 -10.49 0.10
C ARG A 10 9.67 -9.46 0.76
N ALA A 11 10.94 -9.40 0.36
CA ALA A 11 11.90 -8.42 0.87
C ALA A 11 11.50 -7.00 0.48
N THR A 12 11.13 -6.77 -0.78
CA THR A 12 10.66 -5.48 -1.28
C THR A 12 9.39 -5.03 -0.56
N VAL A 13 8.41 -5.92 -0.37
CA VAL A 13 7.18 -5.60 0.40
C VAL A 13 7.51 -5.27 1.86
N LYS A 14 8.47 -5.96 2.47
CA LYS A 14 8.90 -5.67 3.85
C LYS A 14 9.57 -4.30 3.94
N ALA A 15 10.47 -3.97 3.01
CA ALA A 15 11.13 -2.67 2.96
C ALA A 15 10.12 -1.53 2.75
N LEU A 16 9.13 -1.74 1.87
CA LEU A 16 8.04 -0.79 1.66
C LEU A 16 7.26 -0.53 2.97
N LYS A 17 6.84 -1.58 3.68
CA LYS A 17 6.15 -1.42 4.97
C LYS A 17 6.98 -0.64 5.98
N GLN A 18 8.27 -0.94 6.07
CA GLN A 18 9.17 -0.22 6.98
C GLN A 18 9.27 1.25 6.60
N LEU A 19 9.39 1.57 5.31
CA LEU A 19 9.39 2.95 4.83
C LEU A 19 8.08 3.67 5.15
N LEU A 20 6.92 3.05 4.89
CA LEU A 20 5.63 3.64 5.23
C LEU A 20 5.50 3.89 6.73
N SER A 21 6.07 3.00 7.55
CA SER A 21 6.05 3.14 9.01
C SER A 21 6.91 4.31 9.55
N THR A 22 7.78 4.91 8.74
CA THR A 22 8.60 6.07 9.18
C THR A 22 8.01 7.42 8.74
N LEU A 23 7.01 7.42 7.85
CA LEU A 23 6.37 8.65 7.36
C LEU A 23 5.33 9.16 8.36
N ASP A 24 5.09 10.47 8.38
CA ASP A 24 3.98 11.07 9.14
C ASP A 24 2.64 10.93 8.39
N LYS A 25 1.52 11.19 9.08
CA LYS A 25 0.16 11.01 8.54
C LYS A 25 -0.12 11.88 7.30
N GLU A 26 0.46 13.07 7.25
CA GLU A 26 0.29 13.99 6.12
C GLU A 26 1.02 13.49 4.87
N LYS A 27 2.27 13.00 5.03
CA LYS A 27 3.03 12.37 3.95
C LYS A 27 2.36 11.09 3.45
N LEU A 28 1.80 10.27 4.34
CA LEU A 28 1.06 9.07 3.94
C LEU A 28 -0.18 9.41 3.10
N ARG A 29 -0.93 10.45 3.47
CA ARG A 29 -2.08 10.94 2.69
C ARG A 29 -1.65 11.51 1.34
N SER A 30 -0.62 12.35 1.33
CA SER A 30 -0.08 12.89 0.08
C SER A 30 0.41 11.79 -0.87
N LEU A 31 0.98 10.70 -0.35
CA LEU A 31 1.40 9.56 -1.17
C LEU A 31 0.19 8.81 -1.75
N MET A 32 -0.89 8.67 -0.98
CA MET A 32 -2.14 8.05 -1.41
C MET A 32 -2.81 8.85 -2.53
N ASP A 33 -2.83 10.18 -2.42
CA ASP A 33 -3.41 11.07 -3.44
C ASP A 33 -2.56 11.16 -4.71
N ALA A 34 -1.24 10.93 -4.60
CA ALA A 34 -0.31 10.95 -5.72
C ALA A 34 -0.26 9.62 -6.51
N LEU A 35 -0.78 8.53 -5.94
CA LEU A 35 -0.80 7.24 -6.64
C LEU A 35 -1.92 7.23 -7.70
N PRO A 36 -1.61 6.86 -8.96
CA PRO A 36 -2.61 6.79 -10.01
C PRO A 36 -3.64 5.69 -9.68
N THR A 37 -4.85 6.10 -9.35
CA THR A 37 -5.99 5.20 -9.09
C THR A 37 -6.93 5.05 -10.30
N ASP A 38 -6.78 5.93 -11.30
CA ASP A 38 -7.61 5.99 -12.52
C ASP A 38 -7.18 5.03 -13.64
N ILE A 39 -6.02 4.38 -13.49
CA ILE A 39 -5.53 3.35 -14.40
C ILE A 39 -5.71 2.01 -13.67
N ALA A 40 -5.96 0.92 -14.40
CA ALA A 40 -5.92 -0.42 -13.83
C ALA A 40 -4.55 -0.62 -13.18
N ALA A 41 -4.46 -0.35 -11.88
CA ALA A 41 -3.24 -0.38 -11.13
C ALA A 41 -2.61 -1.77 -11.32
N GLY A 42 -1.38 -1.80 -11.80
CA GLY A 42 -0.61 -3.03 -11.88
C GLY A 42 -0.56 -3.69 -10.51
N SER A 43 -0.36 -5.00 -10.46
CA SER A 43 -0.37 -5.77 -9.20
C SER A 43 0.55 -5.19 -8.11
N ALA A 44 1.63 -4.49 -8.49
CA ALA A 44 2.53 -3.80 -7.56
C ALA A 44 1.94 -2.51 -6.96
N GLU A 45 1.25 -1.70 -7.76
CA GLU A 45 0.59 -0.47 -7.31
C GLU A 45 -0.55 -0.78 -6.34
N MET A 46 -1.30 -1.85 -6.62
CA MET A 46 -2.32 -2.39 -5.70
C MET A 46 -1.74 -2.84 -4.36
N VAL A 47 -0.59 -3.53 -4.37
CA VAL A 47 0.12 -3.93 -3.14
C VAL A 47 0.56 -2.71 -2.34
N MET A 48 1.04 -1.65 -3.02
CA MET A 48 1.44 -0.41 -2.38
C MET A 48 0.25 0.34 -1.76
N LEU A 49 -0.86 0.47 -2.49
CA LEU A 49 -2.11 1.06 -1.98
C LEU A 49 -2.62 0.32 -0.74
N VAL A 50 -2.67 -1.02 -0.78
CA VAL A 50 -3.11 -1.84 0.36
C VAL A 50 -2.24 -1.60 1.60
N HIS A 51 -0.92 -1.48 1.44
CA HIS A 51 -0.03 -1.25 2.57
C HIS A 51 -0.08 0.20 3.08
N LEU A 52 -0.27 1.19 2.21
CA LEU A 52 -0.51 2.58 2.58
C LEU A 52 -1.79 2.75 3.39
N THR A 53 -2.90 2.22 2.90
CA THR A 53 -4.18 2.27 3.61
C THR A 53 -4.07 1.64 4.99
N ARG A 54 -3.50 0.43 5.09
CA ARG A 54 -3.35 -0.26 6.37
C ARG A 54 -2.50 0.52 7.38
N GLU A 55 -1.47 1.22 6.92
CA GLU A 55 -0.62 2.04 7.78
C GLU A 55 -1.35 3.32 8.24
N ILE A 56 -2.17 3.93 7.37
CA ILE A 56 -3.02 5.07 7.73
C ILE A 56 -4.08 4.65 8.76
N ASP A 57 -4.75 3.50 8.55
CA ASP A 57 -5.76 2.94 9.44
C ASP A 57 -5.17 2.63 10.83
N ALA A 58 -4.00 1.98 10.87
CA ALA A 58 -3.30 1.63 12.11
C ALA A 58 -2.92 2.86 12.95
N ARG A 59 -2.76 4.04 12.33
CA ARG A 59 -2.29 5.27 12.98
C ARG A 59 -3.39 6.19 13.49
N GLY A 60 -4.66 5.85 13.26
CA GLY A 60 -5.75 6.56 13.91
C GLY A 60 -6.93 6.79 13.00
N ASP A 61 -7.62 5.70 12.65
CA ASP A 61 -8.99 5.53 13.10
C ASP A 61 -9.50 4.14 12.75
N ALA A 62 -10.21 3.51 13.70
CA ALA A 62 -11.05 2.36 13.45
C ALA A 62 -12.30 2.78 12.64
N LEU A 63 -12.13 3.26 11.42
CA LEU A 63 -13.24 3.45 10.50
C LEU A 63 -13.30 2.23 9.60
N GLY A 64 -14.23 1.33 9.96
CA GLY A 64 -14.61 0.15 9.20
C GLY A 64 -15.19 0.48 7.82
N GLN A 65 -14.37 1.01 6.93
CA GLN A 65 -14.62 1.03 5.51
C GLN A 65 -13.60 0.10 4.85
N VAL A 66 -14.06 -1.13 4.63
CA VAL A 66 -13.53 -1.96 3.55
C VAL A 66 -13.48 -1.08 2.31
N ILE A 67 -12.28 -0.74 1.83
CA ILE A 67 -12.11 -0.09 0.54
C ILE A 67 -12.70 -1.06 -0.49
N ASN A 68 -13.90 -0.74 -0.96
CA ASN A 68 -14.53 -1.47 -2.05
C ASN A 68 -13.73 -1.13 -3.30
N PHE A 69 -12.89 -2.06 -3.74
CA PHE A 69 -12.26 -1.94 -5.05
C PHE A 69 -13.37 -1.92 -6.10
N PRO A 70 -13.48 -0.87 -6.93
CA PRO A 70 -14.53 -0.82 -7.93
C PRO A 70 -14.31 -1.96 -8.93
N THR A 71 -15.23 -2.93 -8.91
CA THR A 71 -15.36 -3.94 -9.96
C THR A 71 -15.96 -3.26 -11.18
N ARG A 72 -15.12 -2.98 -12.19
CA ARG A 72 -15.60 -2.84 -13.57
C ARG A 72 -15.82 -4.22 -14.17
#